data_AF-A0A1E3YCZ9-F1
#
_entry.id   AF-A0A1E3YCZ9-F1
#
_cell.length_a   1.000
_cell.length_b   1.000
_cell.length_c   1.000
_cell.angle_alpha   90.00
_cell.angle_beta   90.00
_cell.angle_gamma   90.00
#
_symmetry.space_group_name_H-M   'P 1'
#
loop_
_entity.id
_entity.type
_entity.pdbx_description
1 polymer ?
#
loop_
_entity_poly.entity_id
_entity_poly.type
_entity_poly.pdbx_seq_one_letter_code
_entity_poly.pdbx_strand_id
1 'polypeptide(L)' 'MWLELHDGDGFPFYVNMDNVVDFRWYEREGYTCLLTTAPVAEKLHRLYVRENAQQIMAMLRTEQARRVATARSAA' A
#
# COMPACT_ATOMS: atom_id res chain seq x y z
N MET A 1 4.72 -2.15 6.97
CA MET A 1 5.58 -1.68 5.87
C MET A 1 4.93 -0.44 5.33
N TRP A 2 5.62 0.69 5.25
CA TRP A 2 4.99 1.94 4.82
C TRP A 2 5.21 2.18 3.33
N LEU A 3 4.14 2.49 2.61
CA LEU A 3 4.19 3.00 1.24
C LEU A 3 3.59 4.40 1.19
N GLU A 4 4.21 5.29 0.41
CA GLU A 4 3.62 6.54 -0.04
C GLU A 4 2.75 6.24 -1.26
N LEU A 5 1.48 6.62 -1.21
CA LEU A 5 0.48 6.44 -2.28
C LEU A 5 -0.24 7.76 -2.52
N HIS A 6 -0.97 7.87 -3.63
CA HIS A 6 -1.64 9.11 -4.00
C HIS A 6 -3.14 8.96 -4.05
N ASP A 7 -3.87 9.93 -3.48
CA ASP A 7 -5.33 9.97 -3.55
C ASP A 7 -5.83 10.41 -4.95
N GLY A 8 -7.14 10.55 -5.12
CA GLY A 8 -7.74 10.93 -6.41
C GLY A 8 -7.25 12.27 -6.98
N ASP A 9 -6.89 13.21 -6.10
CA ASP A 9 -6.37 14.54 -6.46
C ASP A 9 -4.85 14.53 -6.67
N GLY A 10 -4.18 13.41 -6.33
CA GLY A 10 -2.74 13.25 -6.45
C GLY A 10 -1.97 13.71 -5.22
N PHE A 11 -2.63 13.92 -4.07
CA PHE A 11 -1.94 14.24 -2.83
C PHE A 11 -1.32 12.97 -2.22
N PRO A 12 -0.06 13.03 -1.76
CA PRO A 12 0.60 11.89 -1.17
C PRO A 12 0.07 11.62 0.25
N PHE A 13 -0.09 10.34 0.58
CA PHE A 13 -0.34 9.87 1.93
C PHE A 13 0.33 8.52 2.19
N TYR A 14 0.56 8.20 3.46
CA TYR A 14 1.32 7.02 3.87
C TYR A 14 0.40 5.92 4.40
N VAL A 15 0.49 4.74 3.82
CA VAL A 15 -0.29 3.56 4.23
C VAL A 15 0.63 2.53 4.86
N ASN A 16 0.28 2.06 6.05
CA ASN A 16 0.91 0.88 6.62
C ASN A 16 0.33 -0.38 5.95
N MET A 17 1.08 -0.91 4.99
CA MET A 17 0.76 -2.11 4.24
C MET A 17 0.71 -3.39 5.10
N ASP A 18 1.19 -3.37 6.35
CA ASP A 18 1.00 -4.52 7.26
C ASP A 18 -0.47 -4.63 7.72
N ASN A 19 -1.24 -3.55 7.58
CA ASN A 19 -2.66 -3.50 7.94
C ASN A 19 -3.59 -3.64 6.73
N VAL A 20 -3.05 -3.79 5.52
CA VAL A 20 -3.83 -3.97 4.29
C VAL A 20 -4.06 -5.46 4.09
N VAL A 21 -5.33 -5.87 3.96
CA VAL A 21 -5.71 -7.28 3.82
C VAL A 21 -5.99 -7.69 2.38
N ASP A 22 -6.40 -6.74 1.54
CA ASP A 22 -6.65 -6.94 0.11
C ASP A 22 -6.55 -5.60 -0.64
N PHE A 23 -6.29 -5.66 -1.95
CA PHE A 23 -6.44 -4.51 -2.84
C PHE A 23 -6.87 -4.91 -4.24
N ARG A 24 -7.73 -4.09 -4.86
CA ARG A 24 -8.32 -4.34 -6.18
C ARG A 24 -8.27 -3.12 -7.08
N TRP A 25 -7.74 -3.30 -8.28
CA TRP A 25 -7.77 -2.30 -9.35
C TRP A 25 -9.14 -2.25 -10.04
N TYR A 26 -9.64 -1.04 -10.23
CA TYR A 26 -10.88 -0.73 -10.93
C TYR A 26 -10.54 0.03 -12.22
N GLU A 27 -10.33 -0.73 -13.30
CA GLU A 27 -9.85 -0.23 -14.61
C GLU A 27 -10.68 0.94 -15.14
N ARG A 28 -12.00 0.86 -15.02
CA ARG A 28 -12.92 1.88 -15.53
C ARG A 28 -12.83 3.18 -14.72
N GLU A 29 -12.62 3.06 -13.42
CA GLU A 29 -12.61 4.17 -12.48
C GLU A 29 -11.21 4.77 -12.28
N GLY A 30 -10.15 4.06 -12.68
CA GLY A 30 -8.78 4.55 -12.61
C GLY A 30 -8.21 4.62 -11.20
N TYR A 31 -8.67 3.77 -10.28
CA TYR A 31 -8.16 3.69 -8.91
C TYR A 31 -8.03 2.25 -8.40
N THR A 32 -7.19 2.04 -7.39
CA THR A 32 -7.15 0.83 -6.57
C THR A 32 -7.88 1.09 -5.25
N CYS A 33 -8.78 0.19 -4.86
CA CYS A 33 -9.32 0.16 -3.50
C CYS A 33 -8.41 -0.72 -2.63
N LEU A 34 -7.91 -0.18 -1.53
CA LEU A 34 -7.24 -0.93 -0.46
C LEU A 34 -8.25 -1.23 0.64
N LEU A 35 -8.31 -2.48 1.08
CA LEU A 35 -9.08 -2.88 2.26
C LEU A 35 -8.11 -2.98 3.44
N THR A 36 -8.33 -2.20 4.49
CA THR A 36 -7.42 -2.11 5.63
C THR A 36 -8.13 -2.36 6.95
N THR A 37 -7.41 -2.91 7.91
CA THR A 37 -7.87 -3.04 9.30
C THR A 37 -7.20 -1.97 10.16
N ALA A 38 -8.00 -1.15 10.86
CA ALA A 38 -7.46 -0.26 11.87
C ALA A 38 -7.53 -0.96 13.25
N PRO A 39 -6.39 -1.26 13.91
CA PRO A 39 -6.37 -2.02 15.16
C PRO A 39 -7.23 -1.40 16.28
N VAL A 40 -7.38 -0.08 16.29
CA VAL A 40 -8.12 0.64 17.34
C VAL A 40 -9.63 0.68 17.07
N ALA A 41 -10.07 0.48 15.83
CA ALA A 41 -11.47 0.70 15.44
C ALA A 41 -12.27 -0.59 15.24
N GLU A 42 -11.63 -1.78 15.28
CA GLU A 42 -12.22 -3.09 14.91
C GLU A 42 -13.05 -3.05 13.60
N LYS A 43 -12.72 -2.10 12.72
CA LYS A 43 -13.49 -1.80 11.51
C LYS A 43 -12.58 -1.89 10.29
N LEU A 44 -13.16 -2.43 9.23
CA LEU A 44 -12.58 -2.41 7.89
C LEU A 44 -12.73 -1.01 7.31
N HIS A 45 -11.62 -0.44 6.86
CA HIS A 45 -11.57 0.82 6.16
C HIS A 45 -11.23 0.58 4.68
N ARG A 46 -11.79 1.41 3.81
CA ARG A 46 -11.47 1.42 2.39
C ARG A 46 -10.72 2.70 2.06
N LEU A 47 -9.57 2.56 1.42
CA LEU A 47 -8.78 3.67 0.90
C LEU A 47 -8.76 3.56 -0.62
N TYR A 48 -8.79 4.68 -1.32
CA TYR A 48 -8.75 4.73 -2.77
C TYR A 48 -7.48 5.45 -3.20
N VAL A 49 -6.69 4.80 -4.07
CA VAL A 49 -5.39 5.29 -4.52
C VAL A 49 -5.26 5.23 -6.03
N ARG A 50 -4.40 6.07 -6.61
CA ARG A 50 -4.17 6.12 -8.06
C ARG A 50 -3.25 5.03 -8.58
N GLU A 51 -2.36 4.52 -7.74
CA GLU A 51 -1.47 3.44 -8.12
C GLU A 51 -2.29 2.19 -8.47
N ASN A 52 -2.05 1.62 -9.64
CA ASN A 52 -2.65 0.36 -10.02
C ASN A 52 -2.02 -0.82 -9.26
N ALA A 53 -2.63 -2.00 -9.37
CA ALA A 53 -2.18 -3.20 -8.68
C ALA A 53 -0.71 -3.57 -9.01
N GLN A 54 -0.27 -3.38 -10.25
CA GLN A 54 1.10 -3.67 -10.68
C GLN A 54 2.10 -2.71 -10.05
N GLN A 55 1.78 -1.42 -9.98
CA GLN A 55 2.60 -0.38 -9.33
C GLN A 55 2.74 -0.67 -7.84
N ILE A 56 1.64 -0.95 -7.14
CA ILE A 56 1.65 -1.30 -5.71
C ILE A 56 2.52 -2.54 -5.48
N MET A 57 2.35 -3.60 -6.27
CA MET A 57 3.17 -4.81 -6.16
C MET A 57 4.65 -4.57 -6.42
N ALA A 58 5.01 -3.68 -7.36
CA ALA A 58 6.40 -3.31 -7.61
C ALA A 58 7.02 -2.54 -6.42
N MET A 59 6.25 -1.64 -5.80
CA MET A 59 6.67 -0.89 -4.62
C MET A 59 6.88 -1.82 -3.42
N LEU A 60 5.97 -2.77 -3.19
CA LEU A 60 6.09 -3.78 -2.14
C LEU A 60 7.38 -4.62 -2.30
N ARG A 61 7.65 -5.10 -3.52
CA ARG A 61 8.87 -5.88 -3.81
C ARG A 61 10.14 -5.08 -3.57
N THR A 62 10.15 -3.82 -3.99
CA THR A 62 11.28 -2.90 -3.78
C THR A 62 11.57 -2.71 -2.29
N GLU A 63 10.54 -2.44 -1.50
CA GLU A 63 10.69 -2.22 -0.06
C GLU A 63 11.08 -3.50 0.70
N GLN A 64 10.55 -4.66 0.28
CA GLN A 64 10.99 -5.96 0.80
C GLN A 64 12.47 -6.23 0.51
N ALA A 65 12.92 -5.98 -0.72
CA ALA A 65 14.32 -6.15 -1.09
C ALA A 65 15.24 -5.22 -0.27
N ARG A 66 14.82 -3.96 -0.07
CA ARG A 66 15.55 -2.99 0.76
C ARG A 66 15.71 -3.49 2.20
N ARG A 67 14.63 -3.99 2.81
CA ARG A 67 14.65 -4.53 4.19
C ARG A 67 15.59 -5.73 4.32
N VAL A 68 15.56 -6.65 3.37
CA VAL A 68 16.48 -7.81 3.35
C VAL A 68 17.93 -7.36 3.21
N ALA A 69 18.21 -6.40 2.33
CA ALA A 69 19.56 -5.85 2.17
C ALA A 69 20.07 -5.22 3.49
N THR A 70 19.25 -4.38 4.13
CA THR A 70 19.58 -3.76 5.42
C THR A 70 19.83 -4.81 6.51
N ALA A 71 19.00 -5.85 6.60
CA ALA A 71 19.17 -6.92 7.59
C ALA A 71 20.50 -7.68 7.41
N ARG A 72 20.92 -7.90 6.16
CA ARG A 72 22.20 -8.58 5.86
C ARG A 72 23.43 -7.71 6.13
N SER A 73 23.30 -6.39 6.04
CA SER A 73 24.38 -5.45 6.37
C SER A 73 24.58 -5.24 7.87
N ALA A 74 23.61 -5.63 8.69
CA ALA A 74 23.62 -5.49 10.15
C ALA A 74 24.04 -6.77 10.90
N ALA A 75 24.26 -7.87 10.17
CA ALA A 75 24.69 -9.18 10.68
C ALA A 75 26.17 -9.42 10.37
#